data_AF-A0A7J3FDF9-F1
#
_entry.id   AF-A0A7J3FDF9-F1
#
_cell.length_a   1.000
_cell.length_b   1.000
_cell.length_c   1.000
_cell.angle_alpha   90.00
_cell.angle_beta   90.00
_cell.angle_gamma   90.00
#
_symmetry.space_group_name_H-M   'P 1'
#
loop_
_entity.id
_entity.type
_entity.pdbx_description
1 polymer ?
#
loop_
_entity_poly.entity_id
_entity_poly.type
_entity_poly.pdbx_seq_one_letter_code
_entity_poly.pdbx_strand_id
1 'polypeptide(L)' 'MVARINGREVRTQRESLLQHARRAGVRIRSLCGGMGLCKKCLVKVERGSELLSPPTHAEKEIDG' A
#
# COMPACT_ATOMS: atom_id res chain seq x y z
N MET A 1 -9.08 4.21 12.84
CA MET A 1 -9.43 3.13 11.89
C MET A 1 -8.38 2.03 12.04
N VAL A 2 -8.70 0.77 11.78
CA VAL A 2 -7.77 -0.38 11.95
C VAL A 2 -7.66 -1.10 10.61
N ALA A 3 -6.44 -1.47 10.21
CA ALA A 3 -6.21 -2.32 9.04
C ALA A 3 -5.46 -3.58 9.46
N ARG A 4 -5.68 -4.66 8.70
CA ARG A 4 -4.95 -5.92 8.84
C ARG A 4 -3.95 -6.08 7.70
N ILE A 5 -2.66 -6.20 8.04
CA ILE A 5 -1.60 -6.50 7.07
C ILE A 5 -0.90 -7.77 7.54
N ASN A 6 -0.85 -8.81 6.68
CA ASN A 6 -0.26 -10.11 7.01
C ASN A 6 -0.72 -10.68 8.38
N GLY A 7 -2.01 -10.54 8.67
CA GLY A 7 -2.63 -11.04 9.91
C GLY A 7 -2.46 -10.17 11.15
N ARG A 8 -1.68 -9.08 11.09
CA ARG A 8 -1.48 -8.15 12.22
C ARG A 8 -2.42 -6.95 12.11
N GLU A 9 -3.08 -6.61 13.21
CA GLU A 9 -3.90 -5.39 13.34
C GLU A 9 -3.05 -4.19 13.73
N VAL A 10 -3.20 -3.08 13.01
CA VAL A 10 -2.48 -1.84 13.30
C VAL A 10 -3.42 -0.65 13.20
N ARG A 11 -3.26 0.32 14.12
CA ARG A 11 -4.03 1.58 14.13
C ARG A 11 -3.58 2.47 12.97
N THR A 12 -4.54 2.84 12.11
CA THR A 12 -4.31 3.61 10.89
C THR A 12 -4.65 5.08 11.09
N GLN A 13 -3.97 5.93 10.32
CA GLN A 13 -4.38 7.30 10.01
C GLN A 13 -4.63 7.43 8.51
N ARG A 14 -4.75 8.66 7.99
CA ARG A 14 -4.81 8.92 6.55
C ARG A 14 -3.41 8.77 5.95
N GLU A 15 -3.03 7.53 5.68
CA GLU A 15 -1.71 7.13 5.21
C GLU A 15 -1.82 6.07 4.11
N SER A 16 -0.74 5.85 3.35
CA SER A 16 -0.67 4.81 2.33
C SER A 16 -0.52 3.40 2.94
N LEU A 17 -0.91 2.36 2.19
CA LEU A 17 -0.68 0.96 2.58
C LEU A 17 0.81 0.66 2.84
N LEU A 18 1.72 1.30 2.09
CA LEU A 18 3.17 1.17 2.27
C LEU A 18 3.63 1.72 3.63
N GLN A 19 3.18 2.91 4.01
CA GLN A 19 3.49 3.51 5.32
C GLN A 19 2.95 2.64 6.46
N HIS A 20 1.71 2.17 6.30
CA HIS A 20 1.07 1.33 7.29
C HIS A 20 1.82 0.00 7.48
N ALA A 21 2.19 -0.67 6.38
CA ALA A 21 2.97 -1.91 6.41
C ALA A 21 4.32 -1.74 7.13
N ARG A 22 5.04 -0.65 6.86
CA ARG A 22 6.31 -0.33 7.54
C ARG A 22 6.15 -0.24 9.05
N ARG A 23 5.11 0.48 9.51
CA ARG A 23 4.79 0.59 10.95
C ARG A 23 4.41 -0.74 11.57
N ALA A 24 3.77 -1.63 10.81
CA ALA A 24 3.44 -3.00 11.21
C ALA A 24 4.66 -3.96 11.25
N GLY A 25 5.85 -3.48 10.90
CA GLY A 25 7.05 -4.31 10.74
C GLY A 25 6.99 -5.24 9.51
N VAL A 26 6.10 -4.96 8.56
CA VAL A 26 5.97 -5.70 7.31
C VAL A 26 6.82 -5.02 6.24
N ARG A 27 7.84 -5.72 5.74
CA ARG A 27 8.72 -5.18 4.69
C ARG A 27 8.12 -5.40 3.31
N ILE A 28 7.74 -4.30 2.66
CA ILE A 28 7.40 -4.23 1.24
C ILE A 28 8.54 -3.51 0.52
N ARG A 29 9.03 -4.07 -0.59
CA ARG A 29 10.08 -3.42 -1.39
C ARG A 29 9.56 -2.10 -1.96
N SER A 30 10.38 -1.06 -1.94
CA SER A 30 10.04 0.24 -2.54
C SER A 30 11.32 0.98 -2.87
N LEU A 31 11.65 1.09 -4.16
CA LEU A 31 12.86 1.77 -4.62
C LEU A 31 12.69 3.29 -4.59
N CYS A 32 11.51 3.77 -4.99
CA CYS A 32 11.18 5.20 -4.99
C CYS A 32 10.60 5.69 -3.66
N GLY A 33 10.61 4.87 -2.59
CA GLY A 33 10.10 5.26 -1.27
C GLY A 33 8.58 5.47 -1.16
N GLY A 34 7.81 5.31 -2.25
CA GLY A 34 6.36 5.55 -2.29
C GLY A 34 5.92 6.71 -3.19
N MET A 35 6.83 7.25 -4.03
CA MET A 35 6.55 8.39 -4.92
C MET A 35 5.75 8.04 -6.20
N GLY A 36 5.33 6.78 -6.38
CA GLY A 36 4.65 6.35 -7.62
C GLY A 36 5.57 6.18 -8.84
N LEU A 37 6.89 6.27 -8.66
CA LEU A 37 7.89 6.15 -9.76
C LEU A 37 8.39 4.73 -10.01
N CYS A 38 8.05 3.77 -9.15
CA CYS A 38 8.47 2.38 -9.27
C CYS A 38 7.34 1.45 -8.83
N LYS A 39 7.32 0.22 -9.33
CA LYS A 39 6.24 -0.75 -9.10
C LYS A 39 6.60 -1.83 -8.08
N LYS A 40 7.66 -1.60 -7.29
CA LYS A 40 8.16 -2.62 -6.35
C LYS A 40 7.30 -2.76 -5.09
N CYS A 41 6.42 -1.81 -4.82
CA CYS A 41 5.44 -1.87 -3.74
C CYS A 41 4.04 -2.33 -4.19
N LEU A 42 3.94 -2.99 -5.35
CA LEU A 42 2.69 -3.57 -5.85
C LEU A 42 2.14 -4.60 -4.86
N VAL A 43 0.84 -4.51 -4.58
CA VAL A 43 0.12 -5.42 -3.69
C VAL A 43 -1.20 -5.85 -4.33
N LYS A 44 -1.71 -7.01 -3.92
CA LYS A 44 -3.06 -7.46 -4.25
C LYS A 44 -3.98 -7.16 -3.07
N VAL A 45 -5.06 -6.41 -3.32
CA VAL A 45 -6.10 -6.16 -2.32
C VAL A 45 -7.13 -7.28 -2.44
N GLU A 46 -7.22 -8.16 -1.45
CA GLU A 46 -8.18 -9.28 -1.47
C GLU A 46 -9.59 -8.86 -1.06
N ARG A 47 -9.72 -7.84 -0.19
CA ARG A 47 -10.99 -7.30 0.34
C ARG A 47 -10.82 -5.82 0.70
N GLY A 48 -11.92 -5.05 0.69
CA GLY A 48 -11.94 -3.67 1.17
C GLY A 48 -11.38 -2.64 0.18
N SER A 49 -11.33 -2.96 -1.12
CA SER A 49 -10.86 -2.02 -2.15
C SER A 49 -11.73 -0.78 -2.26
N GLU A 50 -13.02 -0.90 -1.94
CA GLU A 50 -14.00 0.18 -1.88
C GLU A 50 -13.71 1.22 -0.79
N LEU A 51 -12.85 0.88 0.18
CA LEU A 51 -12.40 1.79 1.24
C LEU A 51 -11.15 2.60 0.85
N LEU A 52 -10.59 2.33 -0.33
CA LEU A 52 -9.40 3.01 -0.84
C LEU A 52 -9.79 4.07 -1.87
N SER A 53 -8.91 5.06 -2.04
CA SER A 53 -9.00 5.96 -3.20
C SER A 53 -8.73 5.17 -4.49
N PRO A 54 -9.38 5.53 -5.61
CA PRO A 54 -9.11 4.89 -6.89
C PRO A 54 -7.65 5.11 -7.32
N PRO A 55 -7.05 4.15 -8.07
CA PRO A 55 -5.70 4.32 -8.58
C PRO A 55 -5.57 5.57 -9.47
N THR A 56 -4.51 6.32 -9.25
CA THR A 56 -4.07 7.43 -10.10
C THR A 56 -3.56 6.92 -11.46
N HIS A 57 -3.36 7.82 -12.43
CA HIS A 57 -2.82 7.44 -13.75
C HIS A 57 -1.46 6.72 -13.62
N ALA A 58 -0.55 7.29 -12.83
CA ALA A 58 0.78 6.74 -12.59
C ALA A 58 0.75 5.33 -11.95
N GLU A 59 -0.30 5.01 -11.18
CA GLU A 59 -0.47 3.68 -10.57
C GLU A 59 -1.07 2.64 -11.53
N LYS A 60 -1.81 3.08 -12.56
CA LYS A 60 -2.44 2.20 -13.56
C LYS A 60 -1.46 1.71 -14.61
N GLU A 61 -0.49 2.55 -14.96
CA GLU A 61 0.54 2.16 -15.90
C GLU A 61 1.35 1.04 -15.26
N ILE A 62 1.33 -0.19 -15.82
CA ILE A 62 2.16 -1.32 -15.41
C ILE A 62 3.22 -1.62 -16.46
N ASP A 63 3.98 -0.62 -16.91
CA ASP A 63 5.29 -0.88 -17.51
C ASP A 63 6.36 -1.25 -16.47
N GLY A 64 6.78 -2.51 -16.48
CA GLY A 64 7.81 -3.06 -15.63
C GLY A 64 7.97 -4.55 -15.84
#